data_AF-M1AL72-F1
#
_entry.id   AF-M1AL72-F1
#
_cell.length_a   1.000
_cell.length_b   1.000
_cell.length_c   1.000
_cell.angle_alpha   90.00
_cell.angle_beta   90.00
_cell.angle_gamma   90.00
#
_symmetry.space_group_name_H-M   'P 1'
#
loop_
_entity.id
_entity.type
_entity.pdbx_description
1 polymer ?
#
loop_
_entity_poly.entity_id
_entity_poly.type
_entity_poly.pdbx_seq_one_letter_code
_entity_poly.pdbx_strand_id
1 'polypeptide(L)'
;MENQVDIENDGGMIEEEKFDLERNFSTISESGSIRVPLLKSKSRVNNTSQIAIVGANVYPIESLDYDIVENDLFKQDWRSRKKVEIFQYIFLKWTLVLLIGLSTGLVGFFNNIGVENIAGFKLLLTSNLMLDGKYFQAFAAFAGCNVFFATCAAALCAFIAPAAAGSGIPEVKAYLNGIDAHSILAPSTLLVKIFGSILGVSAGFVVGKEGPMVHTGACIANLLGQGGSRKYHLTWKWLKYFKNDRDRRDLITCGAAAGVAAAFRAPVGGVLFALEEIASWWRSALLWRTFFTTAIVAMVLRSLIQFCRGGNCGLFGQGGLIMFDVNSGVSNYNTIDVLALIFIGVLGGLLGSLYNYLVDKVLRTYAVINELVF
;
A
#
# COMPACT_ATOMS: atom_id res chain seq x y z
N MET A 1 38.09 27.42 21.46
CA MET A 1 37.22 26.37 22.03
C MET A 1 35.92 27.07 22.34
N GLU A 2 35.01 26.99 21.40
CA GLU A 2 33.84 27.83 21.23
C GLU A 2 32.63 27.05 21.73
N ASN A 3 31.85 27.63 22.64
CA ASN A 3 30.42 27.38 22.79
C ASN A 3 29.81 28.44 23.71
N GLN A 4 29.08 29.35 23.08
CA GLN A 4 28.09 30.26 23.66
C GLN A 4 26.89 29.46 24.20
N VAL A 5 26.35 29.89 25.34
CA VAL A 5 24.91 29.89 25.61
C VAL A 5 24.62 31.19 26.35
N ASP A 6 24.03 32.14 25.64
CA ASP A 6 23.53 33.42 26.12
C ASP A 6 21.99 33.42 26.02
N ILE A 7 21.34 33.85 27.12
CA ILE A 7 20.21 34.81 27.20
C ILE A 7 18.85 34.26 26.64
N GLU A 8 17.68 34.33 27.32
CA GLU A 8 17.07 35.48 27.98
C GLU A 8 15.93 35.09 28.94
N ASN A 9 15.76 35.98 29.91
CA ASN A 9 14.78 36.07 30.97
C ASN A 9 13.57 36.88 30.47
N ASP A 10 12.33 36.40 30.68
CA ASP A 10 11.18 37.30 30.79
C ASP A 10 10.07 36.66 31.64
N GLY A 11 10.26 36.80 32.95
CA GLY A 11 9.24 36.54 33.97
C GLY A 11 8.77 37.88 34.52
N GLY A 12 7.51 38.24 34.25
CA GLY A 12 6.95 39.48 34.76
C GLY A 12 5.53 39.78 34.30
N MET A 13 4.59 38.82 34.42
CA MET A 13 3.14 39.13 34.35
C MET A 13 2.19 37.97 34.75
N ILE A 14 2.60 37.02 35.61
CA ILE A 14 1.76 35.85 35.95
C ILE A 14 1.60 35.65 37.48
N GLU A 15 2.27 36.45 38.32
CA GLU A 15 2.26 36.22 39.79
C GLU A 15 1.04 36.79 40.53
N GLU A 16 0.29 37.75 39.97
CA GLU A 16 -0.89 38.31 40.65
C GLU A 16 -2.16 37.46 40.49
N GLU A 17 -2.36 36.74 39.37
CA GLU A 17 -3.52 35.85 39.21
C GLU A 17 -3.43 34.56 40.05
N LYS A 18 -2.22 34.17 40.47
CA LYS A 18 -2.01 32.98 41.31
C LYS A 18 -2.47 33.17 42.75
N PHE A 19 -2.42 34.40 43.26
CA PHE A 19 -2.69 34.68 44.67
C PHE A 19 -4.18 34.75 45.01
N ASP A 20 -5.04 35.10 44.04
CA ASP A 20 -6.50 35.12 44.22
C ASP A 20 -7.18 33.76 43.97
N LEU A 21 -6.53 32.86 43.21
CA LEU A 21 -7.06 31.52 42.95
C LEU A 21 -6.80 30.53 44.10
N GLU A 22 -5.72 30.69 44.86
CA GLU A 22 -5.43 29.86 46.04
C GLU A 22 -6.38 30.15 47.22
N ARG A 23 -6.91 31.38 47.31
CA ARG A 23 -7.81 31.77 48.41
C ARG A 23 -9.21 31.14 48.28
N ASN A 24 -9.68 30.88 47.06
CA ASN A 24 -10.97 30.22 46.81
C ASN A 24 -10.90 28.68 46.80
N PHE A 25 -9.69 28.09 46.75
CA PHE A 25 -9.52 26.63 46.77
C PHE A 25 -9.39 26.03 48.18
N SER A 26 -9.05 26.86 49.18
CA SER A 26 -8.85 26.42 50.57
C SER A 26 -10.15 26.17 51.35
N THR A 27 -11.33 26.47 50.79
CA THR A 27 -12.62 26.33 51.47
C THR A 27 -13.43 25.08 51.09
N ILE A 28 -12.90 24.20 50.22
CA ILE A 28 -13.59 22.95 49.80
C ILE A 28 -12.63 21.74 49.91
N SER A 29 -11.90 21.66 51.02
CA SER A 29 -11.01 20.52 51.29
C SER A 29 -11.11 20.08 52.74
N GLU A 30 -12.31 19.70 53.17
CA GLU A 30 -12.47 18.82 54.33
C GLU A 30 -13.83 18.12 54.23
N SER A 31 -13.80 16.78 54.34
CA SER A 31 -14.94 15.86 54.22
C SER A 31 -15.35 15.43 52.80
N GLY A 32 -14.83 14.28 52.36
CA GLY A 32 -15.47 13.50 51.29
C GLY A 32 -14.53 12.64 50.44
N SER A 33 -14.29 11.41 50.88
CA SER A 33 -13.71 10.33 50.06
C SER A 33 -14.48 10.21 48.72
N ILE A 34 -13.87 10.57 47.60
CA ILE A 34 -14.45 10.41 46.25
C ILE A 34 -14.37 8.92 45.87
N ARG A 35 -15.41 8.16 46.21
CA ARG A 35 -15.61 6.74 45.86
C ARG A 35 -16.77 6.54 44.86
N VAL A 36 -16.95 7.44 43.88
CA VAL A 36 -18.05 7.31 42.89
C VAL A 36 -17.57 7.70 41.50
N PRO A 37 -17.85 6.91 40.44
CA PRO A 37 -17.52 7.29 39.07
C PRO A 37 -18.38 8.48 38.65
N LEU A 38 -17.76 9.49 38.03
CA LEU A 38 -18.37 10.73 37.53
C LEU A 38 -19.27 10.53 36.28
N LEU A 39 -19.94 9.38 36.17
CA LEU A 39 -20.87 9.07 35.08
C LEU A 39 -22.25 8.76 35.65
N LYS A 40 -22.94 9.82 36.09
CA LYS A 40 -24.39 9.81 36.24
C LYS A 40 -24.99 11.13 35.79
N SER A 41 -24.62 11.60 34.60
CA SER A 41 -25.39 12.63 33.91
C SER A 41 -26.46 11.95 33.05
N LYS A 42 -27.68 11.89 33.59
CA LYS A 42 -28.91 11.78 32.80
C LYS A 42 -28.98 13.04 31.91
N SER A 43 -29.28 12.84 30.64
CA SER A 43 -29.30 13.84 29.55
C SER A 43 -27.97 13.97 28.80
N ARG A 44 -27.76 13.04 27.86
CA ARG A 44 -26.96 13.34 26.66
C ARG A 44 -27.73 14.39 25.86
N VAL A 45 -27.51 15.66 26.15
CA VAL A 45 -27.71 16.69 25.13
C VAL A 45 -26.54 16.52 24.18
N ASN A 46 -26.81 16.05 22.96
CA ASN A 46 -25.85 16.01 21.86
C ASN A 46 -25.45 17.46 21.54
N ASN A 47 -24.43 17.98 22.21
CA ASN A 47 -23.75 19.23 21.83
C ASN A 47 -22.68 18.98 20.76
N THR A 48 -22.81 17.91 19.96
CA THR A 48 -22.27 17.98 18.60
C THR A 48 -23.18 18.95 17.86
N SER A 49 -22.68 20.15 17.60
CA SER A 49 -23.28 21.08 16.64
C SER A 49 -23.45 20.37 15.29
N GLN A 50 -24.56 19.65 15.11
CA GLN A 50 -24.98 19.11 13.80
C GLN A 50 -25.56 20.21 12.90
N ILE A 51 -25.38 21.47 13.29
CA ILE A 51 -25.81 22.65 12.55
C ILE A 51 -24.59 23.12 11.75
N ALA A 52 -24.33 22.46 10.61
CA ALA A 52 -23.72 23.04 9.39
C ALA A 52 -23.08 21.96 8.48
N ILE A 53 -23.79 20.91 8.07
CA ILE A 53 -23.45 20.18 6.83
C ILE A 53 -24.74 19.70 6.15
N VAL A 54 -25.73 20.60 6.02
CA VAL A 54 -26.88 20.36 5.13
C VAL A 54 -26.70 21.28 3.95
N GLY A 55 -26.24 20.73 2.82
CA GLY A 55 -25.98 21.48 1.58
C GLY A 55 -24.51 21.70 1.22
N ALA A 56 -23.56 21.31 2.06
CA ALA A 56 -22.16 21.25 1.65
C ALA A 56 -21.96 19.99 0.79
N ASN A 57 -21.47 20.17 -0.43
CA ASN A 57 -21.02 19.07 -1.28
C ASN A 57 -19.69 18.59 -0.70
N VAL A 58 -19.74 17.80 0.39
CA VAL A 58 -18.55 17.33 1.10
C VAL A 58 -17.75 16.49 0.11
N TYR A 59 -16.55 16.94 -0.19
CA TYR A 59 -15.65 16.18 -1.05
C TYR A 59 -15.33 14.85 -0.33
N PRO A 60 -15.47 13.68 -0.99
CA PRO A 60 -15.40 12.38 -0.33
C PRO A 60 -13.97 11.96 0.08
N ILE A 61 -13.04 12.91 0.11
CA ILE A 61 -11.63 12.71 0.42
C ILE A 61 -11.33 13.40 1.75
N GLU A 62 -10.92 12.60 2.72
CA GLU A 62 -10.59 13.02 4.08
C GLU A 62 -9.07 12.94 4.31
N SER A 63 -8.59 13.54 5.39
CA SER A 63 -7.20 13.40 5.83
C SER A 63 -7.03 12.30 6.88
N LEU A 64 -5.90 11.60 6.86
CA LEU A 64 -5.50 10.65 7.91
C LEU A 64 -4.68 11.34 9.00
N ASP A 65 -5.02 11.04 10.25
CA ASP A 65 -4.33 11.58 11.42
C ASP A 65 -3.10 10.71 11.79
N TYR A 66 -1.95 11.04 11.20
CA TYR A 66 -0.69 10.33 11.49
C TYR A 66 0.01 10.80 12.75
N ASP A 67 -0.27 12.01 13.18
CA ASP A 67 0.28 12.57 14.39
C ASP A 67 -0.53 12.07 15.59
N ILE A 68 0.21 11.60 16.60
CA ILE A 68 -0.41 11.14 17.84
C ILE A 68 -0.74 12.37 18.66
N VAL A 69 -2.01 12.58 18.95
CA VAL A 69 -2.44 13.63 19.88
C VAL A 69 -2.07 13.22 21.31
N GLU A 70 -1.07 13.89 21.88
CA GLU A 70 -0.56 13.63 23.23
C GLU A 70 -1.49 14.19 24.34
N ASN A 71 -2.71 13.69 24.39
CA ASN A 71 -3.66 14.05 25.44
C ASN A 71 -3.37 13.30 26.76
N ASP A 72 -3.96 13.79 27.85
CA ASP A 72 -3.80 13.17 29.18
C ASP A 72 -4.29 11.72 29.22
N LEU A 73 -5.32 11.40 28.42
CA LEU A 73 -5.82 10.04 28.24
C LEU A 73 -4.75 9.11 27.65
N PHE A 74 -4.05 9.54 26.60
CA PHE A 74 -2.97 8.79 25.98
C PHE A 74 -1.80 8.62 26.95
N LYS A 75 -1.43 9.70 27.68
CA LYS A 75 -0.38 9.64 28.71
C LYS A 75 -0.76 8.72 29.88
N GLN A 76 -2.03 8.68 30.27
CA GLN A 76 -2.52 7.80 31.32
C GLN A 76 -2.54 6.34 30.84
N ASP A 77 -3.04 6.08 29.64
CA ASP A 77 -3.03 4.75 29.01
C ASP A 77 -1.59 4.23 28.91
N TRP A 78 -0.66 5.06 28.39
CA TRP A 78 0.76 4.71 28.29
C TRP A 78 1.40 4.37 29.64
N ARG A 79 1.14 5.16 30.69
CA ARG A 79 1.65 4.89 32.04
C ARG A 79 1.04 3.64 32.68
N SER A 80 -0.20 3.32 32.34
CA SER A 80 -0.90 2.15 32.87
C SER A 80 -0.46 0.82 32.23
N ARG A 81 0.20 0.88 31.07
CA ARG A 81 0.60 -0.31 30.30
C ARG A 81 1.64 -1.12 31.05
N LYS A 82 1.34 -2.40 31.24
CA LYS A 82 2.27 -3.36 31.84
C LYS A 82 3.35 -3.75 30.84
N LYS A 83 4.54 -4.13 31.32
CA LYS A 83 5.63 -4.66 30.47
C LYS A 83 5.16 -5.81 29.56
N VAL A 84 4.25 -6.66 30.06
CA VAL A 84 3.64 -7.77 29.29
C VAL A 84 2.85 -7.27 28.09
N GLU A 85 2.05 -6.21 28.25
CA GLU A 85 1.22 -5.64 27.18
C GLU A 85 2.08 -4.96 26.11
N ILE A 86 3.16 -4.30 26.52
CA ILE A 86 4.14 -3.71 25.60
C ILE A 86 4.83 -4.80 24.79
N PHE A 87 5.24 -5.90 25.43
CA PHE A 87 5.85 -7.04 24.75
C PHE A 87 4.88 -7.70 23.78
N GLN A 88 3.63 -7.93 24.18
CA GLN A 88 2.57 -8.47 23.32
C GLN A 88 2.33 -7.57 22.09
N TYR A 89 2.32 -6.25 22.27
CA TYR A 89 2.16 -5.29 21.18
C TYR A 89 3.32 -5.35 20.18
N ILE A 90 4.56 -5.42 20.66
CA ILE A 90 5.74 -5.58 19.79
C ILE A 90 5.67 -6.91 19.04
N PHE A 91 5.40 -8.01 19.74
CA PHE A 91 5.29 -9.34 19.14
C PHE A 91 4.22 -9.37 18.04
N LEU A 92 3.03 -8.82 18.32
CA LEU A 92 1.93 -8.78 17.37
C LEU A 92 2.26 -7.93 16.12
N LYS A 93 3.01 -6.84 16.25
CA LYS A 93 3.54 -6.09 15.08
C LYS A 93 4.38 -6.99 14.18
N TRP A 94 5.34 -7.71 14.74
CA TRP A 94 6.20 -8.60 13.98
C TRP A 94 5.43 -9.76 13.36
N THR A 95 4.43 -10.31 14.06
CA THR A 95 3.53 -11.33 13.51
C THR A 95 2.71 -10.79 12.34
N LEU A 96 2.15 -9.58 12.42
CA LEU A 96 1.40 -8.97 11.32
C LEU A 96 2.28 -8.74 10.09
N VAL A 97 3.49 -8.21 10.31
CA VAL A 97 4.50 -7.98 9.28
C VAL A 97 4.92 -9.30 8.61
N LEU A 98 5.02 -10.40 9.38
CA LEU A 98 5.23 -11.76 8.85
C LEU A 98 4.06 -12.22 7.97
N LEU A 99 2.83 -12.09 8.47
CA LEU A 99 1.62 -12.49 7.75
C LEU A 99 1.44 -11.72 6.45
N ILE A 100 1.71 -10.41 6.45
CA ILE A 100 1.70 -9.56 5.25
C ILE A 100 2.67 -10.10 4.21
N GLY A 101 3.89 -10.46 4.62
CA GLY A 101 4.90 -11.02 3.73
C GLY A 101 4.49 -12.38 3.15
N LEU A 102 3.97 -13.28 3.98
CA LEU A 102 3.47 -14.59 3.55
C LEU A 102 2.32 -14.45 2.54
N SER A 103 1.29 -13.66 2.88
CA SER A 103 0.12 -13.45 2.05
C SER A 103 0.47 -12.77 0.74
N THR A 104 1.31 -11.72 0.77
CA THR A 104 1.72 -11.00 -0.46
C THR A 104 2.58 -11.89 -1.36
N GLY A 105 3.48 -12.70 -0.79
CA GLY A 105 4.26 -13.69 -1.56
C GLY A 105 3.38 -14.75 -2.21
N LEU A 106 2.37 -15.26 -1.51
CA LEU A 106 1.42 -16.24 -2.06
C LEU A 106 0.56 -15.64 -3.18
N VAL A 107 0.06 -14.41 -3.00
CA VAL A 107 -0.72 -13.71 -4.03
C VAL A 107 0.16 -13.35 -5.23
N GLY A 108 1.41 -12.94 -5.01
CA GLY A 108 2.39 -12.70 -6.08
C GLY A 108 2.66 -13.96 -6.90
N PHE A 109 2.85 -15.09 -6.23
CA PHE A 109 2.97 -16.39 -6.88
C PHE A 109 1.70 -16.76 -7.67
N PHE A 110 0.53 -16.60 -7.08
CA PHE A 110 -0.77 -16.86 -7.71
C PHE A 110 -1.01 -16.01 -8.97
N ASN A 111 -0.71 -14.72 -8.92
CA ASN A 111 -0.84 -13.83 -10.08
C ASN A 111 0.08 -14.31 -11.21
N ASN A 112 1.32 -14.67 -10.87
CA ASN A 112 2.26 -15.13 -11.87
C ASN A 112 1.84 -16.44 -12.56
N ILE A 113 1.44 -17.45 -11.78
CA ILE A 113 0.97 -18.72 -12.35
C ILE A 113 -0.33 -18.55 -13.14
N GLY A 114 -1.20 -17.63 -12.72
CA GLY A 114 -2.41 -17.28 -13.45
C GLY A 114 -2.09 -16.69 -14.83
N VAL A 115 -1.22 -15.68 -14.88
CA VAL A 115 -0.81 -15.04 -16.14
C VAL A 115 -0.13 -16.02 -17.07
N GLU A 116 0.86 -16.77 -16.58
CA GLU A 116 1.64 -17.70 -17.42
C GLU A 116 0.77 -18.81 -17.99
N ASN A 117 -0.13 -19.42 -17.21
CA ASN A 117 -0.98 -20.50 -17.72
C ASN A 117 -2.02 -19.99 -18.72
N ILE A 118 -2.66 -18.85 -18.46
CA ILE A 118 -3.69 -18.29 -19.35
C ILE A 118 -3.05 -17.77 -20.65
N ALA A 119 -1.96 -16.99 -20.54
CA ALA A 119 -1.25 -16.49 -21.71
C ALA A 119 -0.57 -17.64 -22.49
N GLY A 120 0.01 -18.61 -21.78
CA GLY A 120 0.63 -19.80 -22.36
C GLY A 120 -0.37 -20.64 -23.14
N PHE A 121 -1.55 -20.91 -22.58
CA PHE A 121 -2.62 -21.63 -23.28
C PHE A 121 -3.05 -20.91 -24.56
N LYS A 122 -3.26 -19.59 -24.50
CA LYS A 122 -3.60 -18.78 -25.68
C LYS A 122 -2.54 -18.88 -26.79
N LEU A 123 -1.28 -18.76 -26.41
CA LEU A 123 -0.16 -18.82 -27.36
C LEU A 123 0.02 -20.22 -27.94
N LEU A 124 -0.14 -21.28 -27.13
CA LEU A 124 -0.11 -22.66 -27.61
C LEU A 124 -1.23 -22.95 -28.60
N LEU A 125 -2.46 -22.55 -28.28
CA LEU A 125 -3.60 -22.72 -29.18
C LEU A 125 -3.35 -22.04 -30.54
N THR A 126 -2.82 -20.81 -30.50
CA THR A 126 -2.47 -20.05 -31.70
C THR A 126 -1.35 -20.72 -32.48
N SER A 127 -0.30 -21.18 -31.79
CA SER A 127 0.86 -21.86 -32.40
C SER A 127 0.45 -23.16 -33.12
N ASN A 128 -0.36 -24.00 -32.48
CA ASN A 128 -0.83 -25.25 -33.08
C ASN A 128 -1.62 -25.00 -34.37
N LEU A 129 -2.51 -23.99 -34.37
CA LEU A 129 -3.28 -23.62 -35.55
C LEU A 129 -2.40 -23.03 -36.68
N MET A 130 -1.32 -22.33 -36.31
CA MET A 130 -0.33 -21.84 -37.29
C MET A 130 0.47 -22.99 -37.91
N LEU A 131 0.87 -23.98 -37.10
CA LEU A 131 1.60 -25.17 -37.57
C LEU A 131 0.75 -26.03 -38.51
N ASP A 132 -0.56 -26.08 -38.29
CA ASP A 132 -1.52 -26.75 -39.18
C ASP A 132 -1.79 -25.97 -40.49
N GLY A 133 -1.13 -24.83 -40.71
CA GLY A 133 -1.30 -23.99 -41.90
C GLY A 133 -2.59 -23.15 -41.93
N LYS A 134 -3.36 -23.12 -40.82
CA LYS A 134 -4.65 -22.41 -40.72
C LYS A 134 -4.49 -20.99 -40.17
N TYR A 135 -3.74 -20.15 -40.88
CA TYR A 135 -3.35 -18.81 -40.41
C TYR A 135 -4.53 -17.89 -40.03
N PHE A 136 -5.62 -17.90 -40.83
CA PHE A 136 -6.79 -17.07 -40.53
C PHE A 136 -7.49 -17.50 -39.24
N GLN A 137 -7.62 -18.81 -39.01
CA GLN A 137 -8.21 -19.34 -37.78
C GLN A 137 -7.31 -19.07 -36.56
N ALA A 138 -5.99 -19.16 -36.73
CA ALA A 138 -5.04 -18.80 -35.68
C ALA A 138 -5.16 -17.31 -35.29
N PHE A 139 -5.25 -16.41 -36.27
CA PHE A 139 -5.47 -14.99 -36.03
C PHE A 139 -6.81 -14.72 -35.33
N ALA A 140 -7.89 -15.34 -35.81
CA ALA A 140 -9.21 -15.19 -35.22
C ALA A 140 -9.26 -15.72 -33.76
N ALA A 141 -8.63 -16.86 -33.49
CA ALA A 141 -8.51 -17.41 -32.14
C ALA A 141 -7.70 -16.49 -31.21
N PHE A 142 -6.55 -15.99 -31.67
CA PHE A 142 -5.72 -15.06 -30.90
C PHE A 142 -6.46 -13.75 -30.59
N ALA A 143 -7.05 -13.13 -31.61
CA ALA A 143 -7.81 -11.89 -31.46
C ALA A 143 -9.04 -12.09 -30.57
N GLY A 144 -9.79 -13.18 -30.76
CA GLY A 144 -10.96 -13.53 -29.95
C GLY A 144 -10.60 -13.71 -28.47
N CYS A 145 -9.52 -14.43 -28.16
CA CYS A 145 -9.02 -14.56 -26.79
C CYS A 145 -8.63 -13.21 -26.17
N ASN A 146 -7.93 -12.35 -26.93
CA ASN A 146 -7.54 -11.02 -26.43
C ASN A 146 -8.77 -10.15 -26.13
N VAL A 147 -9.74 -10.08 -27.04
CA VAL A 147 -10.98 -9.31 -26.85
C VAL A 147 -11.78 -9.84 -25.66
N PHE A 148 -11.87 -11.17 -25.51
CA PHE A 148 -12.55 -11.79 -24.37
C PHE A 148 -11.90 -11.41 -23.03
N PHE A 149 -10.59 -11.57 -22.89
CA PHE A 149 -9.88 -11.22 -21.65
C PHE A 149 -9.90 -9.71 -21.39
N ALA A 150 -9.75 -8.89 -22.42
CA ALA A 150 -9.86 -7.43 -22.31
C ALA A 150 -11.24 -6.99 -21.82
N THR A 151 -12.31 -7.57 -22.38
CA THR A 151 -13.69 -7.25 -21.99
C THR A 151 -13.96 -7.67 -20.55
N CYS A 152 -13.51 -8.86 -20.15
CA CYS A 152 -13.63 -9.33 -18.77
C CYS A 152 -12.86 -8.43 -17.79
N ALA A 153 -11.62 -8.06 -18.09
CA ALA A 153 -10.83 -7.16 -17.26
C ALA A 153 -11.50 -5.78 -17.14
N ALA A 154 -11.97 -5.22 -18.26
CA ALA A 154 -12.66 -3.94 -18.28
C ALA A 154 -13.98 -3.98 -17.49
N ALA A 155 -14.77 -5.05 -17.63
CA ALA A 155 -16.03 -5.22 -16.90
C ALA A 155 -15.81 -5.31 -15.37
N LEU A 156 -14.79 -6.04 -14.93
CA LEU A 156 -14.44 -6.13 -13.50
C LEU A 156 -14.09 -4.74 -12.93
N CYS A 157 -13.28 -3.96 -13.64
CA CYS A 157 -12.91 -2.61 -13.20
C CYS A 157 -14.10 -1.64 -13.28
N ALA A 158 -14.85 -1.62 -14.38
CA ALA A 158 -15.92 -0.64 -14.61
C ALA A 158 -17.13 -0.86 -13.71
N PHE A 159 -17.56 -2.11 -13.50
CA PHE A 159 -18.82 -2.40 -12.78
C PHE A 159 -18.64 -2.79 -11.31
N ILE A 160 -17.49 -3.35 -10.91
CA ILE A 160 -17.30 -3.85 -9.54
C ILE A 160 -16.49 -2.88 -8.67
N ALA A 161 -15.32 -2.46 -9.15
CA ALA A 161 -14.42 -1.59 -8.40
C ALA A 161 -13.67 -0.63 -9.33
N PRO A 162 -14.22 0.55 -9.64
CA PRO A 162 -13.56 1.53 -10.51
C PRO A 162 -12.25 2.04 -9.91
N ALA A 163 -12.12 2.06 -8.58
CA ALA A 163 -10.88 2.37 -7.87
C ALA A 163 -9.74 1.36 -8.13
N ALA A 164 -10.04 0.20 -8.75
CA ALA A 164 -9.03 -0.77 -9.15
C ALA A 164 -8.37 -0.45 -10.50
N ALA A 165 -8.84 0.56 -11.24
CA ALA A 165 -8.22 0.96 -12.50
C ALA A 165 -6.74 1.39 -12.31
N GLY A 166 -5.94 1.24 -13.37
CA GLY A 166 -4.53 1.65 -13.37
C GLY A 166 -3.62 0.85 -12.42
N SER A 167 -2.42 1.38 -12.15
CA SER A 167 -1.41 0.69 -11.35
C SER A 167 -1.74 0.62 -9.86
N GLY A 168 -2.40 1.63 -9.29
CA GLY A 168 -2.58 1.70 -7.83
C GLY A 168 -1.44 2.35 -7.04
N ILE A 169 -0.29 2.64 -7.67
CA ILE A 169 0.86 3.29 -7.00
C ILE A 169 0.51 4.73 -6.59
N PRO A 170 -0.07 5.58 -7.46
CA PRO A 170 -0.48 6.92 -7.06
C PRO A 170 -1.44 6.93 -5.87
N GLU A 171 -2.35 5.96 -5.81
CA GLU A 171 -3.35 5.84 -4.76
C GLU A 171 -2.73 5.40 -3.42
N VAL A 172 -1.76 4.47 -3.46
CA VAL A 172 -0.97 4.11 -2.27
C VAL A 172 -0.10 5.28 -1.81
N LYS A 173 0.49 6.04 -2.74
CA LYS A 173 1.28 7.25 -2.45
C LYS A 173 0.40 8.33 -1.81
N ALA A 174 -0.78 8.58 -2.36
CA ALA A 174 -1.77 9.51 -1.81
C ALA A 174 -2.19 9.07 -0.41
N TYR A 175 -2.53 7.78 -0.24
CA TYR A 175 -2.90 7.22 1.05
C TYR A 175 -1.80 7.48 2.07
N LEU A 176 -0.54 7.14 1.77
CA LEU A 176 0.59 7.29 2.70
C LEU A 176 1.07 8.73 2.92
N ASN A 177 0.62 9.67 2.09
CA ASN A 177 0.73 11.11 2.31
C ASN A 177 -0.41 11.68 3.16
N GLY A 178 -1.37 10.83 3.58
CA GLY A 178 -2.42 11.21 4.50
C GLY A 178 -3.77 11.48 3.82
N ILE A 179 -3.99 11.02 2.59
CA ILE A 179 -5.25 11.21 1.86
C ILE A 179 -6.08 9.92 1.93
N ASP A 180 -7.21 9.94 2.65
CA ASP A 180 -8.18 8.83 2.68
C ASP A 180 -9.30 9.08 1.67
N ALA A 181 -9.17 8.52 0.47
CA ALA A 181 -10.25 8.50 -0.51
C ALA A 181 -11.04 7.18 -0.44
N HIS A 182 -12.33 7.29 -0.74
CA HIS A 182 -13.25 6.17 -0.65
C HIS A 182 -12.80 4.95 -1.50
N SER A 183 -12.80 3.77 -0.89
CA SER A 183 -12.53 2.48 -1.54
C SER A 183 -11.14 2.26 -2.15
N ILE A 184 -10.14 3.12 -1.88
CA ILE A 184 -8.75 2.90 -2.35
C ILE A 184 -8.25 1.52 -1.90
N LEU A 185 -8.28 1.26 -0.58
CA LEU A 185 -7.74 0.02 0.01
C LEU A 185 -8.83 -1.00 0.38
N ALA A 186 -9.96 -0.98 -0.34
CA ALA A 186 -11.08 -1.87 -0.05
C ALA A 186 -10.79 -3.34 -0.47
N PRO A 187 -11.39 -4.33 0.21
CA PRO A 187 -11.22 -5.74 -0.16
C PRO A 187 -11.75 -6.08 -1.56
N SER A 188 -12.79 -5.37 -2.03
CA SER A 188 -13.28 -5.50 -3.40
C SER A 188 -12.22 -5.03 -4.41
N THR A 189 -11.57 -3.89 -4.12
CA THR A 189 -10.48 -3.36 -4.94
C THR A 189 -9.33 -4.35 -5.01
N LEU A 190 -8.95 -4.99 -3.89
CA LEU A 190 -7.93 -6.06 -3.86
C LEU A 190 -8.25 -7.20 -4.83
N LEU A 191 -9.46 -7.76 -4.74
CA LEU A 191 -9.86 -8.90 -5.59
C LEU A 191 -9.88 -8.50 -7.08
N VAL A 192 -10.48 -7.35 -7.39
CA VAL A 192 -10.53 -6.85 -8.77
C VAL A 192 -9.13 -6.54 -9.30
N LYS A 193 -8.21 -6.02 -8.47
CA LYS A 193 -6.81 -5.75 -8.87
C LYS A 193 -6.09 -7.05 -9.25
N ILE A 194 -6.24 -8.11 -8.44
CA ILE A 194 -5.60 -9.41 -8.70
C ILE A 194 -6.10 -10.01 -10.02
N PHE A 195 -7.42 -10.18 -10.17
CA PHE A 195 -7.98 -10.80 -11.38
C PHE A 195 -7.88 -9.90 -12.61
N GLY A 196 -8.09 -8.59 -12.45
CA GLY A 196 -7.94 -7.60 -13.51
C GLY A 196 -6.49 -7.52 -14.03
N SER A 197 -5.50 -7.62 -13.15
CA SER A 197 -4.09 -7.71 -13.54
C SER A 197 -3.78 -8.98 -14.32
N ILE A 198 -4.30 -10.14 -13.88
CA ILE A 198 -4.10 -11.41 -14.59
C ILE A 198 -4.68 -11.32 -16.01
N LEU A 199 -5.96 -10.93 -16.10
CA LEU A 199 -6.68 -10.85 -17.37
C LEU A 199 -6.12 -9.77 -18.29
N GLY A 200 -5.72 -8.61 -17.75
CA GLY A 200 -5.16 -7.51 -18.54
C GLY A 200 -3.81 -7.88 -19.19
N VAL A 201 -2.93 -8.56 -18.44
CA VAL A 201 -1.67 -9.06 -19.02
C VAL A 201 -1.94 -10.20 -19.99
N SER A 202 -2.83 -11.13 -19.66
CA SER A 202 -3.21 -12.23 -20.57
C SER A 202 -3.91 -11.76 -21.86
N ALA A 203 -4.60 -10.62 -21.83
CA ALA A 203 -5.20 -9.97 -23.00
C ALA A 203 -4.16 -9.41 -23.99
N GLY A 204 -2.89 -9.30 -23.58
CA GLY A 204 -1.82 -8.76 -24.42
C GLY A 204 -1.76 -7.23 -24.45
N PHE A 205 -2.34 -6.55 -23.46
CA PHE A 205 -2.11 -5.13 -23.29
C PHE A 205 -0.64 -4.85 -22.98
N VAL A 206 -0.14 -3.68 -23.39
CA VAL A 206 1.21 -3.20 -23.08
C VAL A 206 1.24 -2.70 -21.63
N VAL A 207 0.99 -3.62 -20.69
CA VAL A 207 0.89 -3.38 -19.25
C VAL A 207 1.62 -4.48 -18.49
N GLY A 208 2.05 -4.17 -17.26
CA GLY A 208 2.71 -5.12 -16.37
C GLY A 208 1.88 -5.42 -15.13
N LYS A 209 2.09 -6.60 -14.55
CA LYS A 209 1.55 -7.01 -13.23
C LYS A 209 2.29 -6.38 -12.04
N GLU A 210 3.45 -5.79 -12.29
CA GLU A 210 4.36 -5.33 -11.23
C GLU A 210 3.80 -4.13 -10.45
N GLY A 211 3.23 -3.14 -11.16
CA GLY A 211 2.60 -1.98 -10.54
C GLY A 211 1.38 -2.35 -9.66
N PRO A 212 0.40 -3.10 -10.19
CA PRO A 212 -0.72 -3.63 -9.41
C PRO A 212 -0.32 -4.44 -8.17
N MET A 213 0.84 -5.09 -8.19
CA MET A 213 1.35 -5.86 -7.05
C MET A 213 1.64 -4.98 -5.82
N VAL A 214 2.15 -3.76 -6.04
CA VAL A 214 2.40 -2.79 -4.96
C VAL A 214 1.10 -2.44 -4.24
N HIS A 215 0.04 -2.13 -4.99
CA HIS A 215 -1.27 -1.82 -4.43
C HIS A 215 -1.92 -3.05 -3.78
N THR A 216 -1.77 -4.23 -4.38
CA THR A 216 -2.25 -5.49 -3.81
C THR A 216 -1.62 -5.74 -2.44
N GLY A 217 -0.30 -5.56 -2.30
CA GLY A 217 0.40 -5.68 -1.02
C GLY A 217 -0.06 -4.65 0.02
N ALA A 218 -0.28 -3.40 -0.39
CA ALA A 218 -0.86 -2.36 0.47
C ALA A 218 -2.28 -2.70 0.96
N CYS A 219 -3.14 -3.23 0.07
CA CYS A 219 -4.49 -3.69 0.42
C CYS A 219 -4.48 -4.88 1.38
N ILE A 220 -3.57 -5.86 1.19
CA ILE A 220 -3.39 -6.99 2.11
C ILE A 220 -2.97 -6.48 3.49
N ALA A 221 -2.01 -5.56 3.54
CA ALA A 221 -1.58 -4.95 4.79
C ALA A 221 -2.69 -4.17 5.49
N ASN A 222 -3.50 -3.43 4.72
CA ASN A 222 -4.66 -2.74 5.25
C ASN A 222 -5.70 -3.72 5.83
N LEU A 223 -6.00 -4.81 5.12
CA LEU A 223 -6.97 -5.83 5.55
C LEU A 223 -6.52 -6.56 6.81
N LEU A 224 -5.24 -6.93 6.88
CA LEU A 224 -4.64 -7.59 8.05
C LEU A 224 -4.51 -6.63 9.24
N GLY A 225 -4.13 -5.37 9.00
CA GLY A 225 -3.98 -4.34 10.03
C GLY A 225 -5.31 -3.90 10.68
N GLN A 226 -6.42 -3.91 9.94
CA GLN A 226 -7.75 -3.62 10.48
C GLN A 226 -8.37 -4.81 11.23
N GLY A 227 -7.76 -5.99 11.14
CA GLY A 227 -8.30 -7.22 11.70
C GLY A 227 -9.51 -7.73 10.92
N GLY A 228 -9.51 -7.53 9.60
CA GLY A 228 -10.52 -8.01 8.66
C GLY A 228 -11.45 -6.92 8.10
N SER A 229 -12.35 -7.34 7.21
CA SER A 229 -13.27 -6.42 6.51
C SER A 229 -14.41 -5.99 7.41
N ARG A 230 -14.53 -4.67 7.64
CA ARG A 230 -15.66 -4.05 8.36
C ARG A 230 -17.00 -4.37 7.70
N LYS A 231 -17.03 -4.56 6.37
CA LYS A 231 -18.22 -4.91 5.58
C LYS A 231 -18.72 -6.34 5.86
N TYR A 232 -17.81 -7.26 6.19
CA TYR A 232 -18.15 -8.67 6.45
C TYR A 232 -18.16 -9.03 7.94
N HIS A 233 -18.12 -8.04 8.84
CA HIS A 233 -18.08 -8.21 10.30
C HIS A 233 -16.98 -9.16 10.83
N LEU A 234 -15.97 -9.50 10.01
CA LEU A 234 -14.72 -10.09 10.49
C LEU A 234 -13.90 -8.97 11.12
N THR A 235 -14.21 -8.61 12.36
CA THR A 235 -13.34 -7.78 13.19
C THR A 235 -12.86 -8.60 14.35
N TRP A 236 -11.60 -9.04 14.29
CA TRP A 236 -11.00 -9.81 15.37
C TRP A 236 -10.78 -8.90 16.58
N LYS A 237 -11.44 -9.21 17.71
CA LYS A 237 -11.43 -8.36 18.93
C LYS A 237 -10.03 -8.09 19.48
N TRP A 238 -9.06 -8.97 19.24
CA TRP A 238 -7.68 -8.77 19.72
C TRP A 238 -6.94 -7.66 18.96
N LEU A 239 -7.33 -7.32 17.73
CA LEU A 239 -6.67 -6.32 16.89
C LEU A 239 -7.09 -4.87 17.20
N LYS A 240 -7.93 -4.66 18.22
CA LYS A 240 -8.42 -3.32 18.61
C LYS A 240 -7.27 -2.32 18.90
N TYR A 241 -6.12 -2.83 19.35
CA TYR A 241 -4.92 -2.03 19.63
C TYR A 241 -4.20 -1.49 18.39
N PHE A 242 -4.45 -2.05 17.20
CA PHE A 242 -3.81 -1.65 15.94
C PHE A 242 -4.66 -0.70 15.10
N LYS A 243 -5.78 -0.24 15.66
CA LYS A 243 -6.69 0.69 14.99
C LYS A 243 -6.22 2.14 15.13
N ASN A 244 -4.94 2.35 14.86
CA ASN A 244 -4.28 3.66 14.87
C ASN A 244 -3.73 3.93 13.46
N ASP A 245 -4.00 5.10 12.90
CA ASP A 245 -3.67 5.40 11.50
C ASP A 245 -2.15 5.41 11.27
N ARG A 246 -1.37 5.77 12.28
CA ARG A 246 0.09 5.69 12.23
C ARG A 246 0.63 4.25 12.12
N ASP A 247 0.10 3.31 12.90
CA ASP A 247 0.53 1.91 12.79
C ASP A 247 0.02 1.28 11.48
N ARG A 248 -1.18 1.68 11.05
CA ARG A 248 -1.75 1.28 9.76
C ARG A 248 -0.88 1.77 8.61
N ARG A 249 -0.39 3.01 8.66
CA ARG A 249 0.58 3.58 7.72
C ARG A 249 1.85 2.73 7.66
N ASP A 250 2.48 2.43 8.81
CA ASP A 250 3.66 1.56 8.90
C ASP A 250 3.43 0.19 8.22
N LEU A 251 2.29 -0.45 8.49
CA LEU A 251 1.94 -1.76 7.91
C LEU A 251 1.71 -1.67 6.40
N ILE A 252 1.01 -0.65 5.92
CA ILE A 252 0.74 -0.44 4.50
C ILE A 252 2.05 -0.18 3.74
N THR A 253 2.98 0.59 4.32
CA THR A 253 4.33 0.77 3.76
C THR A 253 5.06 -0.58 3.64
N CYS A 254 4.98 -1.44 4.67
CA CYS A 254 5.54 -2.79 4.61
C CYS A 254 4.88 -3.64 3.52
N GLY A 255 3.55 -3.54 3.36
CA GLY A 255 2.80 -4.24 2.31
C GLY A 255 3.14 -3.76 0.90
N ALA A 256 3.29 -2.45 0.70
CA ALA A 256 3.70 -1.89 -0.58
C ALA A 256 5.11 -2.37 -0.98
N ALA A 257 6.07 -2.31 -0.04
CA ALA A 257 7.41 -2.84 -0.24
C ALA A 257 7.39 -4.36 -0.53
N ALA A 258 6.54 -5.12 0.17
CA ALA A 258 6.34 -6.55 -0.06
C ALA A 258 5.82 -6.82 -1.47
N GLY A 259 4.92 -5.99 -1.98
CA GLY A 259 4.41 -6.06 -3.36
C GLY A 259 5.52 -5.87 -4.39
N VAL A 260 6.39 -4.87 -4.21
CA VAL A 260 7.56 -4.64 -5.07
C VAL A 260 8.53 -5.82 -5.00
N ALA A 261 8.82 -6.32 -3.80
CA ALA A 261 9.65 -7.50 -3.62
C ALA A 261 9.04 -8.74 -4.26
N ALA A 262 7.71 -8.88 -4.27
CA ALA A 262 7.02 -9.99 -4.91
C ALA A 262 7.07 -9.88 -6.45
N ALA A 263 6.94 -8.66 -6.95
CA ALA A 263 7.01 -8.31 -8.36
C ALA A 263 8.40 -8.57 -8.96
N PHE A 264 9.43 -7.95 -8.38
CA PHE A 264 10.79 -7.93 -8.94
C PHE A 264 11.73 -8.97 -8.31
N ARG A 265 11.27 -9.72 -7.31
CA ARG A 265 12.10 -10.68 -6.53
C ARG A 265 13.34 -10.04 -5.89
N ALA A 266 13.29 -8.73 -5.67
CA ALA A 266 14.36 -7.93 -5.10
C ALA A 266 13.92 -7.40 -3.73
N PRO A 267 14.25 -8.08 -2.61
CA PRO A 267 13.80 -7.65 -1.29
C PRO A 267 14.35 -6.27 -0.91
N VAL A 268 15.65 -6.04 -1.15
CA VAL A 268 16.31 -4.74 -0.89
C VAL A 268 15.74 -3.65 -1.81
N GLY A 269 15.53 -3.96 -3.09
CA GLY A 269 14.90 -3.03 -4.04
C GLY A 269 13.48 -2.62 -3.62
N GLY A 270 12.70 -3.54 -3.05
CA GLY A 270 11.39 -3.22 -2.50
C GLY A 270 11.42 -2.28 -1.29
N VAL A 271 12.41 -2.44 -0.41
CA VAL A 271 12.62 -1.52 0.73
C VAL A 271 13.04 -0.13 0.25
N LEU A 272 13.99 -0.07 -0.69
CA LEU A 272 14.46 1.19 -1.28
C LEU A 272 13.35 1.91 -2.04
N PHE A 273 12.55 1.20 -2.82
CA PHE A 273 11.40 1.78 -3.50
C PHE A 273 10.39 2.36 -2.49
N ALA A 274 10.08 1.64 -1.40
CA ALA A 274 9.18 2.16 -0.38
C ALA A 274 9.75 3.40 0.34
N LEU A 275 11.07 3.45 0.51
CA LEU A 275 11.80 4.59 1.07
C LEU A 275 11.78 5.83 0.16
N GLU A 276 12.04 5.64 -1.13
CA GLU A 276 12.22 6.73 -2.10
C GLU A 276 10.88 7.23 -2.65
N GLU A 277 9.99 6.31 -3.03
CA GLU A 277 8.80 6.66 -3.82
C GLU A 277 7.53 6.80 -2.97
N ILE A 278 7.45 6.13 -1.83
CA ILE A 278 6.19 5.96 -1.10
C ILE A 278 6.19 6.68 0.24
N ALA A 279 7.28 6.62 1.01
CA ALA A 279 7.34 7.19 2.34
C ALA A 279 7.85 8.64 2.31
N SER A 280 7.05 9.59 2.81
CA SER A 280 7.51 10.96 3.07
C SER A 280 8.34 11.09 4.35
N TRP A 281 8.20 10.14 5.28
CA TRP A 281 8.95 10.14 6.53
C TRP A 281 9.22 8.72 7.03
N TRP A 282 10.42 8.47 7.55
CA TRP A 282 10.90 7.12 7.83
C TRP A 282 11.51 6.96 9.24
N ARG A 283 11.17 5.84 9.90
CA ARG A 283 11.74 5.44 11.20
C ARG A 283 12.71 4.28 11.02
N SER A 284 13.81 4.24 11.78
CA SER A 284 14.74 3.09 11.77
C SER A 284 14.06 1.77 12.13
N ALA A 285 13.07 1.79 13.05
CA ALA A 285 12.30 0.59 13.40
C ALA A 285 11.33 0.15 12.29
N LEU A 286 10.92 1.03 11.39
CA LEU A 286 10.11 0.68 10.21
C LEU A 286 10.99 -0.04 9.19
N LEU A 287 12.23 0.43 8.99
CA LEU A 287 13.22 -0.21 8.10
C LEU A 287 13.36 -1.69 8.33
N TRP A 288 13.65 -2.08 9.57
CA TRP A 288 13.83 -3.49 9.93
C TRP A 288 12.57 -4.33 9.70
N ARG A 289 11.39 -3.75 9.95
CA ARG A 289 10.11 -4.42 9.70
C ARG A 289 9.87 -4.62 8.20
N THR A 290 10.10 -3.58 7.39
CA THR A 290 9.96 -3.63 5.93
C THR A 290 10.96 -4.61 5.29
N PHE A 291 12.21 -4.59 5.74
CA PHE A 291 13.24 -5.55 5.29
C PHE A 291 12.85 -6.99 5.65
N PHE A 292 12.35 -7.22 6.86
CA PHE A 292 11.87 -8.53 7.26
C PHE A 292 10.69 -9.00 6.39
N THR A 293 9.67 -8.17 6.16
CA THR A 293 8.53 -8.53 5.28
C THR A 293 8.99 -8.92 3.88
N THR A 294 9.86 -8.11 3.26
CA THR A 294 10.34 -8.34 1.90
C THR A 294 11.23 -9.57 1.80
N ALA A 295 12.03 -9.88 2.83
CA ALA A 295 12.79 -11.12 2.92
C ALA A 295 11.88 -12.36 3.00
N ILE A 296 10.78 -12.30 3.78
CA ILE A 296 9.79 -13.38 3.85
C ILE A 296 9.15 -13.61 2.47
N VAL A 297 8.79 -12.55 1.74
CA VAL A 297 8.27 -12.66 0.37
C VAL A 297 9.25 -13.41 -0.54
N ALA A 298 10.52 -13.04 -0.52
CA ALA A 298 11.55 -13.70 -1.33
C ALA A 298 11.69 -15.20 -0.98
N MET A 299 11.65 -15.55 0.31
CA MET A 299 11.70 -16.94 0.78
C MET A 299 10.48 -17.76 0.34
N VAL A 300 9.27 -17.18 0.43
CA VAL A 300 8.02 -17.82 0.00
C VAL A 300 8.05 -18.07 -1.51
N LEU A 301 8.37 -17.03 -2.29
CA LEU A 301 8.45 -17.16 -3.74
C LEU A 301 9.49 -18.19 -4.16
N ARG A 302 10.69 -18.17 -3.57
CA ARG A 302 11.74 -19.14 -3.89
C ARG A 302 11.31 -20.57 -3.56
N SER A 303 10.70 -20.78 -2.41
CA SER A 303 10.20 -22.09 -1.98
C SER A 303 9.09 -22.62 -2.90
N LEU A 304 8.08 -21.81 -3.21
CA LEU A 304 6.97 -22.19 -4.09
C LEU A 304 7.43 -22.49 -5.51
N ILE A 305 8.41 -21.73 -6.01
CA ILE A 305 8.93 -21.91 -7.37
C ILE A 305 9.80 -23.16 -7.46
N GLN A 306 10.59 -23.45 -6.42
CA GLN A 306 11.32 -24.73 -6.34
C GLN A 306 10.37 -25.92 -6.28
N PHE A 307 9.26 -25.82 -5.53
CA PHE A 307 8.23 -26.85 -5.52
C PHE A 307 7.61 -27.06 -6.91
N CYS A 308 7.31 -25.97 -7.61
CA CYS A 308 6.71 -26.01 -8.94
C CYS A 308 7.64 -26.53 -10.04
N ARG A 309 8.96 -26.40 -9.87
CA ARG A 309 9.96 -27.04 -10.75
C ARG A 309 9.90 -28.57 -10.70
N GLY A 310 9.24 -29.17 -9.71
CA GLY A 310 8.97 -30.61 -9.64
C GLY A 310 7.94 -31.12 -10.66
N GLY A 311 7.44 -30.28 -11.59
CA GLY A 311 6.53 -30.68 -12.67
C GLY A 311 5.04 -30.56 -12.34
N ASN A 312 4.68 -30.18 -11.12
CA ASN A 312 3.30 -30.18 -10.63
C ASN A 312 2.51 -28.88 -10.89
N CYS A 313 3.13 -27.84 -11.44
CA CYS A 313 2.52 -26.50 -11.57
C CYS A 313 2.23 -26.07 -13.02
N GLY A 314 2.02 -27.03 -13.93
CA GLY A 314 1.68 -26.75 -15.34
C GLY A 314 2.89 -26.36 -16.19
N LEU A 315 2.67 -25.62 -17.28
CA LEU A 315 3.71 -25.17 -18.22
C LEU A 315 4.77 -24.21 -17.60
N PHE A 316 4.60 -23.88 -16.33
CA PHE A 316 5.40 -22.99 -15.51
C PHE A 316 6.84 -23.47 -15.23
N GLY A 317 7.20 -24.69 -15.63
CA GLY A 317 8.48 -25.32 -15.30
C GLY A 317 9.73 -24.69 -15.92
N GLN A 318 9.60 -23.86 -16.96
CA GLN A 318 10.75 -23.36 -17.76
C GLN A 318 11.09 -21.86 -17.61
N GLY A 319 10.57 -21.15 -16.60
CA GLY A 319 11.16 -19.88 -16.15
C GLY A 319 10.57 -18.59 -16.74
N GLY A 320 9.26 -18.40 -16.68
CA GLY A 320 8.54 -17.22 -17.20
C GLY A 320 8.57 -15.95 -16.34
N LEU A 321 9.38 -15.90 -15.28
CA LEU A 321 9.55 -14.68 -14.49
C LEU A 321 10.68 -13.84 -15.07
N ILE A 322 10.57 -12.51 -14.94
CA ILE A 322 11.63 -11.55 -15.26
C ILE A 322 12.80 -11.81 -14.29
N MET A 323 13.56 -12.86 -14.57
CA MET A 323 14.78 -13.19 -13.88
C MET A 323 15.86 -12.69 -14.82
N PHE A 324 16.36 -11.50 -14.52
CA PHE A 324 17.61 -11.04 -15.09
C PHE A 324 18.68 -12.00 -14.58
N ASP A 325 18.85 -13.12 -15.29
CA ASP A 325 19.90 -14.07 -15.03
C ASP A 325 21.18 -13.45 -15.59
N VAL A 326 21.88 -12.69 -14.74
CA VAL A 326 23.20 -12.16 -15.05
C VAL A 326 24.18 -13.32 -14.93
N ASN A 327 24.08 -14.25 -15.88
CA ASN A 327 25.03 -15.34 -16.00
C ASN A 327 26.38 -14.74 -16.42
N SER A 328 27.26 -14.59 -15.43
CA SER A 328 28.69 -14.92 -15.52
C SER A 328 29.45 -14.42 -16.76
N GLY A 329 29.25 -13.18 -17.17
CA GLY A 329 30.21 -12.44 -17.97
C GLY A 329 30.76 -11.30 -17.13
N VAL A 330 32.01 -11.39 -16.66
CA VAL A 330 32.70 -10.24 -16.07
C VAL A 330 32.88 -9.23 -17.19
N SER A 331 31.94 -8.30 -17.31
CA SER A 331 32.00 -7.20 -18.26
C SER A 331 33.01 -6.20 -17.71
N ASN A 332 34.20 -6.17 -18.31
CA ASN A 332 35.17 -5.12 -18.05
C ASN A 332 34.68 -3.86 -18.76
N TYR A 333 34.08 -2.95 -18.00
CA TYR A 333 33.65 -1.64 -18.50
C TYR A 333 34.86 -0.72 -18.65
N ASN A 334 35.05 -0.17 -19.83
CA ASN A 334 36.03 0.88 -20.09
C ASN A 334 35.41 2.26 -19.86
N THR A 335 36.26 3.29 -19.74
CA THR A 335 35.80 4.69 -19.58
C THR A 335 34.89 5.16 -20.72
N ILE A 336 35.09 4.63 -21.93
CA ILE A 336 34.24 4.92 -23.10
C ILE A 336 32.82 4.35 -22.89
N ASP A 337 32.69 3.19 -22.26
CA ASP A 337 31.40 2.57 -21.98
C ASP A 337 30.62 3.41 -20.95
N VAL A 338 31.31 3.97 -19.95
CA VAL A 338 30.70 4.89 -18.99
C VAL A 338 30.17 6.14 -19.68
N LEU A 339 30.93 6.72 -20.62
CA LEU A 339 30.47 7.88 -21.39
C LEU A 339 29.24 7.53 -22.26
N ALA A 340 29.23 6.36 -22.88
CA ALA A 340 28.08 5.86 -23.62
C ALA A 340 26.85 5.64 -22.70
N LEU A 341 27.04 5.11 -21.49
CA LEU A 341 25.97 4.95 -20.50
C LEU A 341 25.39 6.30 -20.04
N ILE A 342 26.22 7.33 -19.85
CA ILE A 342 25.76 8.70 -19.55
C ILE A 342 24.90 9.22 -20.71
N PHE A 343 25.37 9.05 -21.96
CA PHE A 343 24.62 9.49 -23.13
C PHE A 343 23.26 8.78 -23.26
N ILE A 344 23.22 7.46 -23.06
CA ILE A 344 21.98 6.68 -23.02
C ILE A 344 21.07 7.16 -21.88
N GLY A 345 21.62 7.49 -20.71
CA GLY A 345 20.88 8.06 -19.59
C GLY A 345 20.23 9.40 -19.92
N VAL A 346 20.96 10.32 -20.57
CA VAL A 346 20.42 11.61 -21.03
C VAL A 346 19.32 11.40 -22.07
N LEU A 347 19.56 10.53 -23.06
CA LEU A 347 18.57 10.23 -24.09
C LEU A 347 17.30 9.59 -23.49
N GLY A 348 17.47 8.66 -22.55
CA GLY A 348 16.38 8.03 -21.81
C GLY A 348 15.58 9.03 -20.99
N GLY A 349 16.24 10.01 -20.35
CA GLY A 349 15.58 11.10 -19.63
C GLY A 349 14.74 12.00 -20.55
N LEU A 350 15.29 12.38 -21.72
CA LEU A 350 14.57 13.17 -22.72
C LEU A 350 13.35 12.43 -23.28
N LEU A 351 13.52 11.15 -23.66
CA LEU A 351 12.42 10.32 -24.16
C LEU A 351 11.37 10.05 -23.08
N GLY A 352 11.77 9.86 -21.83
CA GLY A 352 10.87 9.70 -20.69
C GLY A 352 10.05 10.97 -20.41
N SER A 353 10.67 12.14 -20.48
CA SER A 353 9.97 13.43 -20.37
C SER A 353 8.94 13.61 -21.50
N LEU A 354 9.32 13.31 -22.74
CA LEU A 354 8.41 13.35 -23.88
C LEU A 354 7.24 12.37 -23.72
N TYR A 355 7.50 11.15 -23.26
CA TYR A 355 6.46 10.16 -22.97
C TYR A 355 5.46 10.70 -21.93
N ASN A 356 5.94 11.25 -20.81
CA ASN A 356 5.07 11.83 -19.78
C ASN A 356 4.23 12.99 -20.31
N TYR A 357 4.80 13.86 -21.13
CA TYR A 357 4.07 14.95 -21.78
C TYR A 357 2.95 14.44 -22.70
N LEU A 358 3.23 13.41 -23.50
CA LEU A 358 2.23 12.79 -24.37
C LEU A 358 1.12 12.11 -23.58
N VAL A 359 1.46 11.37 -22.52
CA VAL A 359 0.47 10.71 -21.64
C VAL A 359 -0.43 11.74 -20.96
N ASP A 360 0.14 12.82 -20.41
CA ASP A 360 -0.66 13.91 -19.81
C ASP A 360 -1.64 14.51 -20.82
N LYS A 361 -1.19 14.78 -22.05
CA LYS A 361 -2.04 15.32 -23.11
C LYS A 361 -3.18 14.37 -23.50
N VAL A 362 -2.90 13.06 -23.58
CA VAL A 362 -3.92 12.04 -23.85
C VAL A 362 -4.94 11.98 -22.71
N LEU A 363 -4.49 11.97 -21.45
CA LEU A 363 -5.36 11.91 -20.28
C LEU A 363 -6.27 13.15 -20.18
N ARG A 364 -5.73 14.35 -20.42
CA ARG A 364 -6.54 15.58 -20.45
C ARG A 364 -7.59 15.55 -21.56
N THR A 365 -7.22 15.09 -22.75
CA THR A 365 -8.16 14.97 -23.87
C THR A 365 -9.27 13.98 -23.53
N TYR A 366 -8.92 12.85 -22.91
CA TYR A 366 -9.89 11.86 -22.45
C TYR A 366 -10.82 12.41 -21.37
N ALA A 367 -10.30 13.19 -20.42
CA ALA A 367 -11.10 13.85 -19.39
C ALA A 367 -12.14 14.80 -20.00
N VAL A 368 -11.75 15.63 -20.97
CA VAL A 368 -12.67 16.53 -21.70
C VAL A 368 -13.74 15.73 -22.46
N ILE A 369 -13.37 14.62 -23.10
CA ILE A 369 -14.35 13.75 -23.78
C ILE A 369 -15.34 13.17 -22.76
N ASN A 370 -14.86 12.73 -21.60
CA ASN A 370 -15.71 12.14 -20.57
C ASN A 370 -16.70 13.16 -19.98
N GLU A 371 -16.28 14.42 -19.80
CA GLU A 371 -17.16 15.53 -19.39
C GLU A 371 -18.17 15.97 -20.47
N LEU A 372 -17.91 15.66 -21.75
CA LEU A 372 -18.83 15.98 -22.84
C LEU A 372 -19.85 14.86 -23.12
N VAL A 373 -19.53 13.62 -22.73
CA VAL A 373 -20.34 12.42 -23.00
C VAL A 373 -21.28 12.07 -21.84
N PHE A 374 -20.95 12.51 -20.62
CA PHE A 374 -21.76 12.34 -19.41
C PHE A 374 -22.04 13.69 -18.77
#